data_AF-A0A353X739-F1
#
_entry.id   AF-A0A353X739-F1
#
_cell.length_a   1.000
_cell.length_b   1.000
_cell.length_c   1.000
_cell.angle_alpha   90.00
_cell.angle_beta   90.00
_cell.angle_gamma   90.00
#
_symmetry.space_group_name_H-M   'P 1'
#
loop_
_entity.id
_entity.type
_entity.pdbx_description
1 polymer ?
#
loop_
_entity_poly.entity_id
_entity_poly.type
_entity_poly.pdbx_seq_one_letter_code
_entity_poly.pdbx_strand_id
1 'polypeptide(L)'
;MSRLPCLALSLVLAACAAPPPPGGASEARLDRLEAEVASLATDMDTLLPPLARMAYADAQVQAAAKAVAARREAPPLALPAPQLLKAPVAPQAEVAPQAKKAPSGPGTKVLRARVGMHPGRTRLVLDLDGPMAHEEVLDEAEGVLLVTLPSAQGWAGPTQREAPQGAHIERYAATTGPSGTQVAIELRNNTKLLRTEALRPKKNRPHRLVFDFAEP
;
A
#
# COMPACT_ATOMS: atom_id res chain seq x y z
N MET A 1 43.81 -0.72 -5.95
CA MET A 1 44.18 -0.88 -4.53
C MET A 1 43.41 -2.06 -3.97
N SER A 2 44.10 -3.19 -3.84
CA SER A 2 43.60 -4.49 -3.41
C SER A 2 43.28 -4.50 -1.91
N ARG A 3 42.15 -5.11 -1.52
CA ARG A 3 41.97 -5.65 -0.17
C ARG A 3 41.37 -7.06 -0.26
N LEU A 4 42.08 -7.98 0.39
CA LEU A 4 41.92 -9.43 0.43
C LEU A 4 40.71 -9.84 1.30
N PRO A 5 40.10 -11.02 1.06
CA PRO A 5 39.12 -11.61 1.97
C PRO A 5 39.81 -12.32 3.14
N CYS A 6 39.34 -12.06 4.36
CA CYS A 6 39.71 -12.77 5.57
C CYS A 6 38.88 -14.05 5.67
N LEU A 7 39.50 -15.20 5.40
CA LEU A 7 38.94 -16.53 5.65
C LEU A 7 39.12 -16.86 7.14
N ALA A 8 38.05 -16.78 7.92
CA ALA A 8 38.03 -17.27 9.29
C ALA A 8 37.75 -18.78 9.29
N LEU A 9 38.76 -19.54 9.71
CA LEU A 9 38.77 -20.98 9.86
C LEU A 9 38.04 -21.35 11.16
N SER A 10 36.78 -21.77 11.09
CA SER A 10 36.04 -22.26 12.25
C SER A 10 36.44 -23.72 12.56
N LEU A 11 37.21 -23.88 13.63
CA LEU A 11 37.62 -25.14 14.23
C LEU A 11 36.40 -25.83 14.85
N VAL A 12 35.98 -26.96 14.28
CA VAL A 12 34.93 -27.82 14.86
C VAL A 12 35.56 -28.67 15.96
N LEU A 13 35.37 -28.27 17.23
CA LEU A 13 35.65 -29.13 18.38
C LEU A 13 34.51 -30.14 18.52
N ALA A 14 34.77 -31.40 18.15
CA ALA A 14 33.89 -32.51 18.46
C ALA A 14 34.07 -32.90 19.94
N ALA A 15 33.16 -32.45 20.80
CA ALA A 15 33.07 -32.91 22.17
C ALA A 15 32.45 -34.32 22.21
N CYS A 16 33.23 -35.33 22.58
CA CYS A 16 32.72 -36.64 22.95
C CYS A 16 31.85 -36.52 24.21
N ALA A 17 30.54 -36.66 24.06
CA ALA A 17 29.61 -36.75 25.17
C ALA A 17 29.77 -38.11 25.88
N ALA A 18 29.96 -38.07 27.20
CA ALA A 18 29.98 -39.25 28.07
C ALA A 18 28.58 -39.92 28.09
N PRO A 19 28.51 -41.26 28.24
CA PRO A 19 27.23 -41.97 28.31
C PRO A 19 26.48 -41.61 29.61
N PRO A 20 25.15 -41.40 29.54
CA PRO A 20 24.36 -41.04 30.72
C PRO A 20 24.25 -42.21 31.72
N PRO A 21 24.10 -41.93 33.03
CA PRO A 21 24.02 -42.94 34.07
C PRO A 21 22.74 -43.81 33.95
N PRO A 22 22.82 -45.11 34.29
CA PRO A 22 21.70 -46.05 34.20
C PRO A 22 20.78 -45.92 35.42
N GLY A 23 19.97 -44.86 35.45
CA GLY A 23 18.97 -44.66 36.50
C GLY A 23 17.74 -43.84 36.09
N GLY A 24 17.69 -43.30 34.86
CA GLY A 24 16.78 -42.20 34.51
C GLY A 24 15.89 -42.40 33.30
N ALA A 25 15.38 -43.61 33.02
CA ALA A 25 14.49 -43.81 31.87
C ALA A 25 13.14 -43.07 32.01
N SER A 26 12.62 -42.96 33.24
CA SER A 26 11.42 -42.18 33.54
C SER A 26 11.70 -40.68 33.58
N GLU A 27 12.81 -40.26 34.18
CA GLU A 27 13.21 -38.85 34.26
C GLU A 27 13.54 -38.28 32.88
N ALA A 28 14.32 -38.99 32.06
CA ALA A 28 14.61 -38.56 30.69
C ALA A 28 13.35 -38.47 29.81
N ARG A 29 12.32 -39.26 30.11
CA ARG A 29 11.02 -39.17 29.43
C ARG A 29 10.23 -37.94 29.89
N LEU A 30 10.30 -37.59 31.16
CA LEU A 30 9.69 -36.38 31.70
C LEU A 30 10.35 -35.12 31.13
N ASP A 31 11.68 -35.05 31.15
CA ASP A 31 12.43 -33.91 30.59
C ASP A 31 12.08 -33.67 29.10
N ARG A 32 11.92 -34.77 28.34
CA ARG A 32 11.52 -34.69 26.93
C ARG A 32 10.10 -34.15 26.77
N LEU A 33 9.16 -34.61 27.59
CA LEU A 33 7.77 -34.13 27.55
C LEU A 33 7.68 -32.66 27.95
N GLU A 34 8.45 -32.23 28.95
CA GLU A 34 8.50 -30.81 29.35
C GLU A 34 9.05 -29.94 28.22
N ALA A 35 10.10 -30.39 27.54
CA ALA A 35 10.64 -29.69 26.37
C ALA A 35 9.62 -29.60 25.22
N GLU A 36 8.89 -30.69 24.94
CA GLU A 36 7.84 -30.71 23.90
C GLU A 36 6.67 -29.77 24.26
N VAL A 37 6.23 -29.75 25.52
CA VAL A 37 5.16 -28.83 25.98
C VAL A 37 5.62 -27.37 25.92
N ALA A 38 6.86 -27.08 26.29
CA ALA A 38 7.42 -25.73 26.19
C ALA A 38 7.51 -25.25 24.72
N SER A 39 7.89 -26.15 23.79
CA SER A 39 7.87 -25.86 22.36
C SER A 39 6.45 -25.55 21.87
N LEU A 40 5.47 -26.37 22.26
CA LEU A 40 4.07 -26.17 21.87
C LEU A 40 3.50 -24.84 22.37
N ALA A 41 3.85 -24.43 23.59
CA ALA A 41 3.45 -23.13 24.13
C ALA A 41 4.01 -21.98 23.30
N THR A 42 5.28 -22.08 22.88
CA THR A 42 5.94 -21.06 22.03
C THR A 42 5.29 -20.97 20.65
N ASP A 43 4.93 -22.11 20.06
CA ASP A 43 4.21 -22.16 18.78
C ASP A 43 2.83 -21.51 18.90
N MET A 44 2.12 -21.76 20.00
CA MET A 44 0.80 -21.16 20.25
C MET A 44 0.89 -19.64 20.39
N ASP A 45 1.88 -19.12 21.13
CA ASP A 45 2.16 -17.68 21.24
C ASP A 45 2.48 -17.04 19.90
N THR A 46 3.12 -17.79 19.00
CA THR A 46 3.45 -17.33 17.64
C THR A 46 2.20 -17.27 16.76
N LEU A 47 1.25 -18.19 16.94
CA LEU A 47 0.04 -18.31 16.12
C LEU A 47 -1.14 -17.45 16.62
N LEU A 48 -1.16 -17.06 17.90
CA LEU A 48 -2.24 -16.25 18.46
C LEU A 48 -2.40 -14.87 17.79
N PRO A 49 -1.34 -14.09 17.52
CA PRO A 49 -1.48 -12.77 16.88
C PRO A 49 -2.15 -12.79 15.49
N PRO A 50 -1.76 -13.66 14.53
CA PRO A 50 -2.45 -13.71 13.25
C PRO A 50 -3.90 -14.21 13.38
N LEU A 51 -4.18 -15.16 14.26
CA LEU A 51 -5.56 -15.63 14.52
C LEU A 51 -6.44 -14.51 15.08
N ALA A 52 -5.93 -13.71 16.00
CA ALA A 52 -6.65 -12.56 16.55
C ALA A 52 -6.97 -11.51 15.46
N ARG A 53 -6.03 -11.25 14.54
CA ARG A 53 -6.28 -10.35 13.40
C ARG A 53 -7.35 -10.89 12.46
N MET A 54 -7.35 -12.20 12.20
CA MET A 54 -8.35 -12.83 11.34
C MET A 54 -9.74 -12.80 11.98
N ALA A 55 -9.85 -13.08 13.28
CA ALA A 55 -11.10 -12.99 14.02
C ALA A 55 -11.68 -11.56 14.00
N TYR A 56 -10.81 -10.55 14.16
CA TYR A 56 -11.22 -9.15 14.05
C TYR A 56 -11.72 -8.78 12.64
N ALA A 57 -11.04 -9.25 11.59
CA ALA A 57 -11.46 -9.04 10.22
C ALA A 57 -12.83 -9.68 9.92
N ASP A 58 -13.07 -10.90 10.41
CA ASP A 58 -14.36 -11.57 10.24
C ASP A 58 -15.51 -10.80 10.92
N ALA A 59 -15.27 -10.27 12.12
CA ALA A 59 -16.24 -9.42 12.81
C ALA A 59 -16.61 -8.16 12.00
N GLN A 60 -15.62 -7.53 11.36
CA GLN A 60 -15.85 -6.36 10.49
C GLN A 60 -16.67 -6.72 9.25
N VAL A 61 -16.36 -7.85 8.61
CA VAL A 61 -17.12 -8.35 7.45
C VAL A 61 -18.58 -8.63 7.84
N GLN A 62 -18.81 -9.29 8.98
CA GLN A 62 -20.16 -9.54 9.47
C GLN A 62 -20.93 -8.25 9.80
N ALA A 63 -20.26 -7.24 10.38
CA ALA A 63 -20.88 -5.94 10.66
C ALA A 63 -21.29 -5.22 9.36
N ALA A 64 -20.42 -5.21 8.36
CA ALA A 64 -20.71 -4.63 7.05
C ALA A 64 -21.87 -5.36 6.34
N ALA A 65 -21.89 -6.69 6.38
CA ALA A 65 -22.97 -7.49 5.82
C ALA A 65 -24.32 -7.16 6.45
N LYS A 66 -24.37 -7.00 7.79
CA LYS A 66 -25.59 -6.57 8.50
C LYS A 66 -26.04 -5.17 8.11
N ALA A 67 -25.11 -4.21 7.95
CA ALA A 67 -25.45 -2.85 7.52
C ALA A 67 -26.05 -2.82 6.10
N VAL A 68 -25.52 -3.63 5.18
CA VAL A 68 -26.07 -3.74 3.82
C VAL A 68 -27.45 -4.39 3.83
N ALA A 69 -27.67 -5.42 4.65
CA ALA A 69 -28.98 -6.05 4.80
C ALA A 69 -30.02 -5.04 5.34
N ALA A 70 -29.69 -4.29 6.40
CA ALA A 70 -30.57 -3.27 6.96
C ALA A 70 -30.94 -2.17 5.95
N ARG A 71 -30.00 -1.76 5.09
CA ARG A 71 -30.28 -0.77 4.03
C ARG A 71 -31.23 -1.28 2.96
N ARG A 72 -31.28 -2.59 2.70
CA ARG A 72 -32.22 -3.19 1.73
C ARG A 72 -33.64 -3.28 2.27
N GLU A 73 -33.80 -3.41 3.58
CA GLU A 73 -35.11 -3.47 4.24
C GLU A 73 -35.72 -2.08 4.49
N ALA A 74 -34.92 -1.01 4.40
CA ALA A 74 -35.44 0.36 4.46
C ALA A 74 -36.48 0.55 3.32
N PRO A 75 -37.74 0.87 3.65
CA PRO A 75 -38.76 1.17 2.65
C PRO A 75 -38.21 2.24 1.71
N PRO A 76 -38.42 2.11 0.38
CA PRO A 76 -38.05 3.17 -0.53
C PRO A 76 -38.78 4.43 -0.07
N LEU A 77 -38.00 5.40 0.44
CA LEU A 77 -38.52 6.71 0.76
C LEU A 77 -39.20 7.20 -0.50
N ALA A 78 -40.52 7.37 -0.43
CA ALA A 78 -41.30 7.93 -1.50
C ALA A 78 -40.65 9.27 -1.85
N LEU A 79 -39.94 9.29 -2.98
CA LEU A 79 -39.36 10.51 -3.50
C LEU A 79 -40.51 11.52 -3.59
N PRO A 80 -40.40 12.71 -2.96
CA PRO A 80 -41.42 13.73 -3.11
C PRO A 80 -41.60 13.97 -4.60
N ALA A 81 -42.85 13.86 -5.06
CA ALA A 81 -43.20 14.06 -6.46
C ALA A 81 -42.53 15.36 -6.95
N PRO A 82 -41.84 15.34 -8.10
CA PRO A 82 -41.18 16.53 -8.62
C PRO A 82 -42.22 17.62 -8.79
N GLN A 83 -42.17 18.63 -7.92
CA GLN A 83 -42.95 19.83 -8.10
C GLN A 83 -42.40 20.52 -9.35
N LEU A 84 -43.20 20.50 -10.42
CA LEU A 84 -42.99 21.27 -11.64
C LEU A 84 -43.02 22.76 -11.31
N LEU A 85 -41.93 23.26 -10.73
CA LEU A 85 -41.65 24.69 -10.66
C LEU A 85 -41.32 25.16 -12.07
N LYS A 86 -42.22 25.98 -12.61
CA LYS A 86 -42.04 26.82 -13.81
C LYS A 86 -40.65 27.45 -13.77
N ALA A 87 -39.78 27.08 -14.71
CA ALA A 87 -38.43 27.61 -14.80
C ALA A 87 -38.43 29.05 -15.36
N PRO A 88 -37.84 30.02 -14.64
CA PRO A 88 -37.25 31.21 -15.23
C PRO A 88 -35.88 30.85 -15.82
N VAL A 89 -35.64 31.41 -17.01
CA VAL A 89 -34.39 31.63 -17.77
C VAL A 89 -33.07 31.13 -17.15
N ALA A 90 -32.35 30.37 -17.99
CA ALA A 90 -31.14 29.61 -17.76
C ALA A 90 -29.92 30.38 -17.18
N PRO A 91 -29.21 29.77 -16.23
CA PRO A 91 -27.77 29.91 -16.04
C PRO A 91 -27.02 28.71 -16.66
N GLN A 92 -25.89 29.04 -17.26
CA GLN A 92 -24.98 28.23 -18.06
C GLN A 92 -24.70 26.82 -17.58
N ALA A 93 -24.70 25.89 -18.55
CA ALA A 93 -24.22 24.53 -18.43
C ALA A 93 -22.80 24.50 -17.85
N GLU A 94 -22.67 23.94 -16.66
CA GLU A 94 -21.41 23.53 -16.07
C GLU A 94 -20.82 22.43 -16.97
N VAL A 95 -19.75 22.80 -17.69
CA VAL A 95 -19.05 21.94 -18.63
C VAL A 95 -18.37 20.85 -17.81
N ALA A 96 -19.01 19.69 -17.72
CA ALA A 96 -18.40 18.49 -17.15
C ALA A 96 -17.02 18.29 -17.80
N PRO A 97 -15.93 18.16 -17.01
CA PRO A 97 -14.60 18.01 -17.55
C PRO A 97 -14.55 16.76 -18.44
N GLN A 98 -14.42 16.99 -19.74
CA GLN A 98 -14.27 15.93 -20.72
C GLN A 98 -12.97 15.18 -20.41
N ALA A 99 -13.09 14.01 -19.81
CA ALA A 99 -11.99 13.08 -19.62
C ALA A 99 -11.35 12.83 -20.99
N LYS A 100 -10.14 13.38 -21.20
CA LYS A 100 -9.34 13.10 -22.40
C LYS A 100 -9.09 11.60 -22.42
N LYS A 101 -9.76 10.88 -23.33
CA LYS A 101 -9.48 9.46 -23.60
C LYS A 101 -7.99 9.30 -23.87
N ALA A 102 -7.31 8.67 -22.92
CA ALA A 102 -5.90 8.37 -23.03
C ALA A 102 -5.65 7.35 -24.14
N PRO A 103 -4.57 7.50 -24.92
CA PRO A 103 -4.18 6.50 -25.91
C PRO A 103 -3.81 5.19 -25.20
N SER A 104 -4.46 4.08 -25.58
CA SER A 104 -4.15 2.73 -25.12
C SER A 104 -2.86 2.25 -25.81
N GLY A 105 -1.71 2.64 -25.27
CA GLY A 105 -0.41 2.11 -25.70
C GLY A 105 -0.13 0.71 -25.12
N PRO A 106 0.92 0.04 -25.61
CA PRO A 106 1.45 -1.17 -24.98
C PRO A 106 1.69 -0.94 -23.49
N GLY A 107 1.34 -1.94 -22.67
CA GLY A 107 1.33 -1.85 -21.21
C GLY A 107 2.63 -1.29 -20.67
N THR A 108 2.54 -0.12 -20.03
CA THR A 108 3.68 0.58 -19.46
C THR A 108 3.89 0.07 -18.04
N LYS A 109 5.14 -0.10 -17.59
CA LYS A 109 5.48 -0.53 -16.23
C LYS A 109 6.02 0.62 -15.41
N VAL A 110 5.66 0.63 -14.14
CA VAL A 110 6.29 1.52 -13.15
C VAL A 110 7.60 0.89 -12.71
N LEU A 111 8.72 1.51 -13.07
CA LEU A 111 10.07 1.04 -12.76
C LEU A 111 10.42 1.28 -11.30
N ARG A 112 10.07 2.45 -10.76
CA ARG A 112 10.41 2.86 -9.40
C ARG A 112 9.55 4.03 -8.95
N ALA A 113 9.18 4.06 -7.67
CA ALA A 113 8.66 5.24 -6.99
C ALA A 113 9.72 5.85 -6.05
N ARG A 114 9.82 7.18 -6.04
CA ARG A 114 10.79 7.93 -5.22
C ARG A 114 10.11 9.11 -4.56
N VAL A 115 10.32 9.26 -3.26
CA VAL A 115 9.95 10.46 -2.51
C VAL A 115 11.23 11.28 -2.29
N GLY A 116 11.22 12.54 -2.68
CA GLY A 116 12.32 13.48 -2.51
C GLY A 116 11.85 14.77 -1.85
N MET A 117 12.64 15.28 -0.91
CA MET A 117 12.38 16.58 -0.29
C MET A 117 13.04 17.69 -1.12
N HIS A 118 12.33 18.80 -1.27
CA HIS A 118 12.82 20.03 -1.87
C HIS A 118 12.48 21.22 -0.97
N PRO A 119 13.12 22.38 -1.12
CA PRO A 119 12.78 23.56 -0.33
C PRO A 119 11.30 23.93 -0.51
N GLY A 120 10.53 23.87 0.59
CA GLY A 120 9.11 24.20 0.62
C GLY A 120 8.16 23.23 -0.07
N ARG A 121 8.63 22.04 -0.51
CA ARG A 121 7.76 21.03 -1.15
C ARG A 121 8.32 19.62 -1.06
N THR A 122 7.44 18.63 -1.11
CA THR A 122 7.78 17.22 -1.25
C THR A 122 7.41 16.76 -2.66
N ARG A 123 8.29 15.98 -3.28
CA ARG A 123 8.11 15.47 -4.64
C ARG A 123 8.03 13.96 -4.64
N LEU A 124 6.94 13.41 -5.15
CA LEU A 124 6.84 12.00 -5.53
C LEU A 124 7.14 11.87 -7.02
N VAL A 125 8.06 10.99 -7.39
CA VAL A 125 8.41 10.69 -8.78
C VAL A 125 8.18 9.21 -9.05
N LEU A 126 7.34 8.91 -10.04
CA LEU A 126 7.20 7.58 -10.61
C LEU A 126 8.02 7.53 -11.89
N ASP A 127 9.05 6.68 -11.92
CA ASP A 127 9.85 6.39 -13.11
C ASP A 127 9.12 5.29 -13.92
N LEU A 128 8.92 5.53 -15.21
CA LEU A 128 8.08 4.72 -16.11
C LEU A 128 8.90 4.28 -17.33
N ASP A 129 8.64 3.09 -17.86
CA ASP A 129 9.29 2.61 -19.10
C ASP A 129 8.72 3.21 -20.39
N GLY A 130 7.62 3.97 -20.29
CA GLY A 130 6.90 4.56 -21.42
C GLY A 130 5.96 5.71 -21.00
N PRO A 131 5.31 6.37 -21.97
CA PRO A 131 4.31 7.39 -21.67
C PRO A 131 3.07 6.75 -21.05
N MET A 132 2.56 7.33 -19.95
CA MET A 132 1.44 6.78 -19.21
C MET A 132 0.42 7.89 -18.90
N ALA A 133 -0.85 7.59 -19.17
CA ALA A 133 -1.94 8.41 -18.67
C ALA A 133 -2.24 8.08 -17.22
N HIS A 134 -2.79 9.07 -16.51
CA HIS A 134 -3.15 8.94 -15.10
C HIS A 134 -4.40 9.75 -14.82
N GLU A 135 -5.13 9.32 -13.81
CA GLU A 135 -6.24 10.05 -13.21
C GLU A 135 -5.91 10.26 -11.73
N GLU A 136 -6.24 11.43 -11.21
CA GLU A 136 -5.95 11.83 -9.84
C GLU A 136 -7.24 12.26 -9.14
N VAL A 137 -7.46 11.75 -7.93
CA VAL A 137 -8.58 12.10 -7.07
C VAL A 137 -8.02 12.42 -5.71
N LEU A 138 -8.03 13.70 -5.34
CA LEU A 138 -7.61 14.17 -4.03
C LEU A 138 -8.81 14.21 -3.10
N ASP A 139 -8.72 13.47 -2.00
CA ASP A 139 -9.62 13.63 -0.86
C ASP A 139 -8.92 14.45 0.23
N GLU A 140 -9.28 15.74 0.30
CA GLU A 140 -8.71 16.67 1.29
C GLU A 140 -9.17 16.35 2.72
N ALA A 141 -10.33 15.70 2.89
CA ALA A 141 -10.86 15.38 4.22
C ALA A 141 -10.14 14.16 4.81
N GLU A 142 -9.84 13.16 3.98
CA GLU A 142 -9.09 11.97 4.38
C GLU A 142 -7.57 12.17 4.28
N GLY A 143 -7.11 13.22 3.60
CA GLY A 143 -5.68 13.46 3.36
C GLY A 143 -5.08 12.40 2.45
N VAL A 144 -5.84 11.90 1.47
CA VAL A 144 -5.41 10.83 0.57
C VAL A 144 -5.52 11.29 -0.87
N LEU A 145 -4.43 11.14 -1.62
CA LEU A 145 -4.44 11.26 -3.07
C LEU A 145 -4.47 9.86 -3.69
N LEU A 146 -5.54 9.55 -4.41
CA LEU A 146 -5.65 8.33 -5.20
C LEU A 146 -5.24 8.62 -6.64
N VAL A 147 -4.21 7.92 -7.12
CA VAL A 147 -3.73 7.99 -8.51
C VAL A 147 -4.03 6.68 -9.22
N THR A 148 -4.80 6.74 -10.29
CA THR A 148 -5.11 5.56 -11.13
C THR A 148 -4.26 5.61 -12.40
N LEU A 149 -3.54 4.51 -12.66
CA LEU A 149 -2.68 4.31 -13.82
C LEU A 149 -3.26 3.18 -14.68
N PRO A 150 -4.23 3.46 -15.57
CA PRO A 150 -5.04 2.41 -16.22
C PRO A 150 -4.24 1.48 -17.13
N SER A 151 -3.18 1.99 -17.78
CA SER A 151 -2.33 1.20 -18.68
C SER A 151 -1.13 0.57 -17.97
N ALA A 152 -1.06 0.66 -16.63
CA ALA A 152 0.06 0.15 -15.86
C ALA A 152 -0.08 -1.36 -15.60
N GLN A 153 0.69 -2.16 -16.34
CA GLN A 153 0.63 -3.64 -16.26
C GLN A 153 1.60 -4.25 -15.24
N GLY A 154 2.40 -3.43 -14.55
CA GLY A 154 3.35 -3.93 -13.57
C GLY A 154 4.01 -2.85 -12.74
N TRP A 155 4.51 -3.28 -11.59
CA TRP A 155 5.22 -2.47 -10.62
C TRP A 155 6.52 -3.18 -10.22
N ALA A 156 7.66 -2.60 -10.57
CA ALA A 156 8.97 -3.21 -10.33
C ALA A 156 9.63 -2.78 -8.99
N GLY A 157 9.05 -1.78 -8.30
CA GLY A 157 9.58 -1.25 -7.04
C GLY A 157 8.89 -1.81 -5.78
N PRO A 158 9.23 -1.29 -4.60
CA PRO A 158 8.44 -1.53 -3.38
C PRO A 158 7.01 -1.01 -3.59
N THR A 159 6.02 -1.86 -3.35
CA THR A 159 4.59 -1.51 -3.46
C THR A 159 4.16 -0.55 -2.37
N GLN A 160 4.84 -0.52 -1.23
CA GLN A 160 4.61 0.42 -0.15
C GLN A 160 5.92 1.03 0.33
N ARG A 161 5.88 2.29 0.78
CA ARG A 161 7.03 2.95 1.38
C ARG A 161 6.61 4.14 2.22
N GLU A 162 7.19 4.25 3.40
CA GLU A 162 7.12 5.44 4.24
C GLU A 162 8.02 6.55 3.70
N ALA A 163 7.55 7.78 3.77
CA ALA A 163 8.31 8.95 3.40
C ALA A 163 9.28 9.37 4.53
N PRO A 164 10.37 10.08 4.20
CA PRO A 164 11.25 10.66 5.20
C PRO A 164 10.50 11.59 6.16
N GLN A 165 11.00 11.72 7.39
CA GLN A 165 10.45 12.65 8.37
C GLN A 165 10.48 14.10 7.82
N GLY A 166 9.37 14.83 8.01
CA GLY A 166 9.22 16.21 7.51
C GLY A 166 8.76 16.30 6.05
N ALA A 167 8.56 15.18 5.35
CA ALA A 167 7.89 15.19 4.06
C ALA A 167 6.39 15.48 4.22
N HIS A 168 5.76 16.13 3.24
CA HIS A 168 4.30 16.34 3.17
C HIS A 168 3.53 15.06 2.82
N ILE A 169 4.25 14.00 2.45
CA ILE A 169 3.71 12.66 2.25
C ILE A 169 4.04 11.85 3.50
N GLU A 170 3.12 11.03 3.97
CA GLU A 170 3.35 10.09 5.06
C GLU A 170 3.88 8.76 4.50
N ARG A 171 3.12 8.17 3.58
CA ARG A 171 3.48 6.94 2.87
C ARG A 171 2.77 6.86 1.53
N TYR A 172 3.20 5.92 0.71
CA TYR A 172 2.40 5.48 -0.44
C TYR A 172 2.21 3.96 -0.40
N ALA A 173 1.12 3.51 -1.00
CA ALA A 173 0.81 2.11 -1.26
C ALA A 173 0.31 1.95 -2.71
N ALA A 174 0.79 0.94 -3.41
CA ALA A 174 0.46 0.66 -4.80
C ALA A 174 -0.13 -0.76 -4.93
N THR A 175 -1.25 -0.85 -5.63
CA THR A 175 -1.98 -2.09 -5.88
C THR A 175 -2.15 -2.25 -7.40
N THR A 176 -1.58 -3.32 -7.96
CA THR A 176 -1.75 -3.66 -9.38
C THR A 176 -2.92 -4.63 -9.54
N GLY A 177 -3.84 -4.32 -10.45
CA GLY A 177 -5.01 -5.14 -10.77
C GLY A 177 -5.30 -5.19 -12.27
N PRO A 178 -6.43 -5.83 -12.67
CA PRO A 178 -6.79 -5.98 -14.09
C PRO A 178 -7.05 -4.65 -14.81
N SER A 179 -7.49 -3.63 -14.07
CA SER A 179 -7.80 -2.28 -14.58
C SER A 179 -6.61 -1.32 -14.56
N GLY A 180 -5.40 -1.81 -14.25
CA GLY A 180 -4.19 -1.01 -14.13
C GLY A 180 -3.62 -1.01 -12.71
N THR A 181 -2.80 -0.01 -12.41
CA THR A 181 -2.23 0.16 -11.05
C THR A 181 -2.86 1.35 -10.36
N GLN A 182 -3.32 1.17 -9.13
CA GLN A 182 -3.77 2.25 -8.26
C GLN A 182 -2.68 2.56 -7.24
N VAL A 183 -2.41 3.83 -7.00
CA VAL A 183 -1.47 4.30 -5.99
C VAL A 183 -2.22 5.20 -5.03
N ALA A 184 -2.34 4.77 -3.79
CA ALA A 184 -2.84 5.59 -2.69
C ALA A 184 -1.64 6.29 -2.03
N ILE A 185 -1.70 7.61 -1.95
CA ILE A 185 -0.66 8.45 -1.35
C ILE A 185 -1.28 9.12 -0.14
N GLU A 186 -0.85 8.73 1.04
CA GLU A 186 -1.29 9.35 2.30
C GLU A 186 -0.47 10.60 2.55
N LEU A 187 -1.16 11.72 2.75
CA LEU A 187 -0.58 13.05 2.94
C LEU A 187 -0.58 13.40 4.42
N ARG A 188 0.43 14.16 4.85
CA ARG A 188 0.50 14.69 6.21
C ARG A 188 -0.20 16.03 6.28
N ASN A 189 -1.03 16.22 7.30
CA ASN A 189 -1.68 17.50 7.60
C ASN A 189 -2.36 18.11 6.36
N ASN A 190 -2.69 19.39 6.42
CA ASN A 190 -3.41 20.18 5.41
C ASN A 190 -2.62 20.36 4.08
N THR A 191 -1.95 19.33 3.56
CA THR A 191 -1.11 19.37 2.37
C THR A 191 -1.95 19.49 1.10
N LYS A 192 -1.52 20.32 0.15
CA LYS A 192 -2.13 20.46 -1.16
C LYS A 192 -1.26 19.89 -2.27
N LEU A 193 -1.91 19.31 -3.28
CA LEU A 193 -1.27 18.95 -4.54
C LEU A 193 -1.03 20.23 -5.35
N LEU A 194 0.23 20.64 -5.48
CA LEU A 194 0.59 21.85 -6.21
C LEU A 194 0.62 21.62 -7.72
N ARG A 195 1.16 20.46 -8.13
CA ARG A 195 1.45 20.21 -9.54
C ARG A 195 1.57 18.73 -9.82
N THR A 196 0.96 18.32 -10.93
CA THR A 196 1.20 17.04 -11.58
C THR A 196 1.82 17.27 -12.96
N GLU A 197 2.93 16.59 -13.25
CA GLU A 197 3.67 16.76 -14.51
C GLU A 197 4.19 15.43 -15.05
N ALA A 198 3.82 15.11 -16.30
CA ALA A 198 4.41 14.02 -17.08
C ALA A 198 5.61 14.53 -17.88
N LEU A 199 6.81 14.07 -17.51
CA LEU A 199 8.06 14.39 -18.19
C LEU A 199 8.41 13.31 -19.21
N ARG A 200 8.74 13.77 -20.43
CA ARG A 200 9.34 12.92 -21.47
C ARG A 200 10.76 12.47 -21.06
N PRO A 201 11.23 11.33 -21.59
CA PRO A 201 12.58 10.84 -21.32
C PRO A 201 13.60 11.84 -21.85
N LYS A 202 14.73 11.98 -21.14
CA LYS A 202 15.82 12.87 -21.52
C LYS A 202 17.16 12.25 -21.19
N LYS A 203 18.00 12.01 -22.21
CA LYS A 203 19.28 11.31 -22.09
C LYS A 203 19.08 9.96 -21.38
N ASN A 204 19.67 9.77 -20.20
CA ASN A 204 19.57 8.56 -19.38
C ASN A 204 18.43 8.61 -18.32
N ARG A 205 17.41 9.45 -18.52
CA ARG A 205 16.26 9.51 -17.62
C ARG A 205 15.03 8.93 -18.31
N PRO A 206 14.33 7.98 -17.66
CA PRO A 206 13.13 7.38 -18.21
C PRO A 206 11.98 8.41 -18.27
N HIS A 207 10.82 7.96 -18.77
CA HIS A 207 9.57 8.69 -18.58
C HIS A 207 9.33 8.89 -17.08
N ARG A 208 8.80 10.05 -16.68
CA ARG A 208 8.55 10.34 -15.27
C ARG A 208 7.20 10.99 -15.09
N LEU A 209 6.46 10.54 -14.08
CA LEU A 209 5.30 11.25 -13.56
C LEU A 209 5.67 11.86 -12.22
N VAL A 210 5.49 13.17 -12.08
CA VAL A 210 5.95 13.96 -10.94
C VAL A 210 4.76 14.60 -10.26
N PHE A 211 4.64 14.40 -8.96
CA PHE A 211 3.65 15.03 -8.10
C PHE A 211 4.38 15.88 -7.06
N ASP A 212 4.08 17.17 -7.02
CA ASP A 212 4.63 18.11 -6.04
C ASP A 212 3.55 18.49 -5.02
N PHE A 213 3.91 18.41 -3.74
CA PHE A 213 3.05 18.69 -2.60
C PHE A 213 3.67 19.77 -1.72
N ALA A 214 2.85 20.67 -1.19
CA ALA A 214 3.29 21.66 -0.21
C ALA A 214 2.18 21.97 0.79
N GLU A 215 2.56 22.72 1.82
CA GLU A 215 1.60 23.39 2.70
C GLU A 215 0.83 24.48 1.91
N PRO A 216 -0.45 24.75 2.25
CA PRO A 216 -1.33 25.71 1.59
C PRO A 216 -0.86 27.16 1.62
#